data_AF-A0A5C3MU89-F1
#
_entry.id   AF-A0A5C3MU89-F1
#
_cell.length_a   1.000
_cell.length_b   1.000
_cell.length_c   1.000
_cell.angle_alpha   90.00
_cell.angle_beta   90.00
_cell.angle_gamma   90.00
#
_symmetry.space_group_name_H-M   'P 1'
#
loop_
_entity.id
_entity.type
_entity.pdbx_description
1 polymer ?
#
loop_
_entity_poly.entity_id
_entity_poly.type
_entity_poly.pdbx_seq_one_letter_code
_entity_poly.pdbx_strand_id
1 'polypeptide(L)'
;MAVTEPAQCDKFPNPPPYRNADENSRIRRHEDYYIENGNLVIQVEDVHFKLWDHLFLRHSKFFEFNASPTSPYDEKNTNLGTDQCPLVVTGVSSIDFERLLWILCPPVIGEFKAQTLEEWISILELSTRWKFNAIRELSIRELAKIEIAPVDKVELMQTYGISLQWAYRSFIALCSRAHALDVIEGRQLGIGTTIKIAFARERLESKGRKKAEEVKKKVVCDVFELQAS
;
A
#
# COMPACT_ATOMS: atom_id res chain seq x y z
N MET A 1 50.33 -2.34 -33.42
CA MET A 1 49.59 -1.65 -32.35
C MET A 1 48.28 -1.20 -32.94
N ALA A 2 47.24 -2.04 -32.82
CA ALA A 2 45.88 -1.71 -33.24
C ALA A 2 45.14 -1.19 -32.01
N VAL A 3 44.65 0.04 -32.08
CA VAL A 3 43.85 0.66 -31.02
C VAL A 3 42.41 0.23 -31.27
N THR A 4 41.90 -0.65 -30.41
CA THR A 4 40.52 -1.11 -30.45
C THR A 4 39.61 -0.03 -29.86
N GLU A 5 38.64 0.45 -30.65
CA GLU A 5 37.57 1.36 -30.21
C GLU A 5 36.75 0.73 -29.07
N PRO A 6 36.27 1.52 -28.09
CA PRO A 6 35.36 1.01 -27.07
C PRO A 6 33.95 0.83 -27.63
N ALA A 7 33.34 -0.29 -27.25
CA ALA A 7 31.99 -0.70 -27.63
C ALA A 7 30.94 0.39 -27.36
N GLN A 8 30.15 0.70 -28.38
CA GLN A 8 28.95 1.52 -28.31
C GLN A 8 27.97 0.91 -27.31
N CYS A 9 27.64 1.69 -26.27
CA CYS A 9 26.60 1.38 -25.32
C CYS A 9 25.25 1.32 -26.07
N ASP A 10 24.61 0.16 -26.04
CA ASP A 10 23.30 -0.07 -26.65
C ASP A 10 22.31 0.99 -26.15
N LYS A 11 21.78 1.75 -27.12
CA LYS A 11 20.76 2.77 -26.88
C LYS A 11 19.51 2.09 -26.37
N PHE A 12 19.22 2.24 -25.08
CA PHE A 12 17.89 1.96 -24.55
C PHE A 12 16.85 2.68 -25.41
N PRO A 13 15.75 2.04 -25.83
CA PRO A 13 14.68 2.74 -26.51
C PRO A 13 14.22 3.86 -25.58
N ASN A 14 14.16 5.08 -26.13
CA ASN A 14 13.60 6.22 -25.41
C ASN A 14 12.27 5.79 -24.76
N PRO A 15 12.03 6.10 -23.48
CA PRO A 15 10.72 5.86 -22.88
C PRO A 15 9.66 6.52 -23.79
N PRO A 16 8.47 5.92 -23.92
CA PRO A 16 7.40 6.53 -24.71
C PRO A 16 7.27 7.99 -24.27
N PRO A 17 7.09 8.94 -25.21
CA PRO A 17 6.95 10.34 -24.85
C PRO A 17 5.88 10.41 -23.77
N TYR A 18 6.26 10.89 -22.58
CA TYR A 18 5.31 11.19 -21.54
C TYR A 18 4.24 12.02 -22.22
N ARG A 19 3.02 11.48 -22.23
CA ARG A 19 1.86 12.10 -22.85
C ARG A 19 1.90 13.56 -22.41
N ASN A 20 2.19 14.45 -23.36
CA ASN A 20 2.00 15.87 -23.12
C ASN A 20 0.55 15.97 -22.66
N ALA A 21 0.35 16.27 -21.38
CA ALA A 21 -0.97 16.44 -20.83
C ALA A 21 -1.59 17.57 -21.64
N ASP A 22 -2.53 17.22 -22.50
CA ASP A 22 -3.27 18.19 -23.29
C ASP A 22 -3.79 19.28 -22.34
N GLU A 23 -3.36 20.50 -22.61
CA GLU A 23 -3.76 21.75 -21.98
C GLU A 23 -5.27 21.98 -22.19
N ASN A 24 -6.13 21.32 -21.38
CA ASN A 24 -7.47 21.75 -20.95
C ASN A 24 -8.31 20.61 -20.33
N SER A 25 -7.73 19.72 -19.54
CA SER A 25 -8.54 19.05 -18.52
C SER A 25 -9.03 20.14 -17.55
N ARG A 26 -10.30 20.54 -17.69
CA ARG A 26 -10.95 21.43 -16.71
C ARG A 26 -10.84 20.76 -15.36
N ILE A 27 -9.96 21.27 -14.51
CA ILE A 27 -9.82 20.79 -13.15
C ILE A 27 -11.20 20.89 -12.49
N ARG A 28 -11.71 19.78 -11.97
CA ARG A 28 -13.03 19.68 -11.38
C ARG A 28 -12.92 19.73 -9.87
N ARG A 29 -13.94 20.28 -9.21
CA ARG A 29 -14.06 20.21 -7.75
C ARG A 29 -14.74 18.91 -7.40
N HIS A 30 -14.24 18.19 -6.40
CA HIS A 30 -14.93 17.01 -5.89
C HIS A 30 -16.28 17.40 -5.29
N GLU A 31 -17.33 16.62 -5.56
CA GLU A 31 -18.69 16.95 -5.12
C GLU A 31 -18.82 16.96 -3.59
N ASP A 32 -18.33 15.90 -2.93
CA ASP A 32 -18.45 15.76 -1.46
C ASP A 32 -17.27 16.31 -0.65
N TYR A 33 -16.10 16.49 -1.27
CA TYR A 33 -14.83 16.79 -0.58
C TYR A 33 -14.22 18.13 -1.00
N TYR A 34 -15.05 19.05 -1.49
CA TYR A 34 -14.68 20.44 -1.72
C TYR A 34 -15.43 21.35 -0.75
N ILE A 35 -14.86 21.55 0.44
CA ILE A 35 -15.47 22.28 1.55
C ILE A 35 -15.21 23.77 1.39
N GLU A 36 -16.27 24.58 1.34
CA GLU A 36 -16.16 26.04 1.13
C GLU A 36 -15.21 26.71 2.13
N ASN A 37 -15.32 26.33 3.40
CA ASN A 37 -14.52 26.83 4.53
C ASN A 37 -13.23 26.01 4.80
N GLY A 38 -12.82 25.15 3.86
CA GLY A 38 -11.53 24.44 3.94
C GLY A 38 -10.36 25.41 3.74
N ASN A 39 -9.21 25.07 4.33
CA ASN A 39 -7.97 25.87 4.26
C ASN A 39 -6.83 25.16 3.52
N LEU A 40 -7.09 23.97 2.97
CA LEU A 40 -6.14 23.19 2.19
C LEU A 40 -6.76 22.68 0.90
N VAL A 41 -6.20 23.09 -0.24
CA VAL A 41 -6.55 22.55 -1.57
C VAL A 41 -5.48 21.55 -2.03
N ILE A 42 -5.88 20.30 -2.19
CA ILE A 42 -5.06 19.22 -2.75
C ILE A 42 -5.58 18.89 -4.15
N GLN A 43 -4.67 18.82 -5.12
CA GLN A 43 -4.98 18.36 -6.45
C GLN A 43 -4.48 16.92 -6.64
N VAL A 44 -5.38 16.02 -7.01
CA VAL A 44 -5.06 14.65 -7.41
C VAL A 44 -5.63 14.45 -8.81
N GLU A 45 -4.77 14.11 -9.77
CA GLU A 45 -5.14 14.07 -11.19
C GLU A 45 -5.77 15.41 -11.65
N ASP A 46 -6.99 15.36 -12.20
CA ASP A 46 -7.79 16.51 -12.62
C ASP A 46 -8.87 16.92 -11.60
N VAL A 47 -8.73 16.50 -10.33
CA VAL A 47 -9.70 16.77 -9.25
C VAL A 47 -9.08 17.58 -8.11
N HIS A 48 -9.79 18.63 -7.70
CA HIS A 48 -9.51 19.42 -6.49
C HIS A 48 -10.33 18.94 -5.31
N PHE A 49 -9.62 18.66 -4.22
CA PHE A 49 -10.15 18.37 -2.90
C PHE A 49 -9.83 19.55 -1.99
N LYS A 50 -10.84 20.14 -1.37
CA LYS A 50 -10.69 21.27 -0.45
C LYS A 50 -11.14 20.84 0.94
N LEU A 51 -10.21 20.74 1.87
CA LEU A 51 -10.39 20.14 3.18
C LEU A 51 -9.74 21.00 4.27
N TRP A 52 -9.86 20.57 5.52
CA TRP A 52 -9.12 21.19 6.61
C TRP A 52 -7.74 20.54 6.80
N ASP A 53 -6.68 21.35 6.83
CA ASP A 53 -5.29 20.94 7.00
C ASP A 53 -5.05 20.09 8.26
N HIS A 54 -5.73 20.40 9.37
CA HIS A 54 -5.58 19.69 10.63
C HIS A 54 -5.97 18.21 10.53
N LEU A 55 -6.82 17.80 9.58
CA LEU A 55 -7.12 16.38 9.32
C LEU A 55 -5.87 15.61 8.89
N PHE A 56 -4.95 16.28 8.19
CA PHE A 56 -3.71 15.70 7.69
C PHE A 56 -2.59 15.88 8.71
N LEU A 57 -2.36 17.11 9.18
CA LEU A 57 -1.25 17.46 10.07
C LEU A 57 -1.31 16.72 11.41
N ARG A 58 -2.52 16.52 11.96
CA ARG A 58 -2.71 15.82 13.24
C ARG A 58 -2.39 14.33 13.15
N HIS A 59 -2.64 13.73 11.99
CA HIS A 59 -2.66 12.27 11.84
C HIS A 59 -1.53 11.74 10.95
N SER A 60 -0.78 12.62 10.29
CA SER A 60 0.36 12.27 9.43
C SER A 60 1.55 13.19 9.66
N LYS A 61 2.66 12.57 10.10
CA LYS A 61 3.97 13.21 10.17
C LYS A 61 4.53 13.59 8.80
N PHE A 62 4.08 12.93 7.74
CA PHE A 62 4.50 13.26 6.38
C PHE A 62 3.98 14.66 6.01
N PHE A 63 2.71 14.94 6.28
CA PHE A 63 2.14 16.26 6.02
C PHE A 63 2.67 17.31 7.01
N GLU A 64 2.89 16.96 8.28
CA GLU A 64 3.53 17.85 9.26
C GLU A 64 4.92 18.32 8.80
N PHE A 65 5.77 17.39 8.34
CA PHE A 65 7.12 17.72 7.89
C PHE A 65 7.13 18.58 6.62
N ASN A 66 6.28 18.26 5.65
CA ASN A 66 6.20 18.99 4.38
C ASN A 66 5.48 20.34 4.50
N ALA A 67 4.74 20.57 5.58
CA ALA A 67 4.09 21.85 5.90
C ALA A 67 5.01 22.84 6.61
N SER A 68 6.18 22.40 7.09
CA SER A 68 7.08 23.27 7.85
C SER A 68 7.77 24.28 6.91
N PRO A 69 7.74 25.59 7.22
CA PRO A 69 8.36 26.61 6.39
C PRO A 69 9.87 26.39 6.33
N THR A 70 10.41 26.35 5.11
CA THR A 70 11.85 26.17 4.87
C THR A 70 12.64 27.47 5.13
N SER A 71 11.97 28.59 5.40
CA SER A 71 12.58 29.91 5.61
C SER A 71 12.02 30.62 6.85
N PRO A 72 12.88 31.21 7.70
CA PRO A 72 12.46 32.03 8.85
C PRO A 72 11.87 33.39 8.47
N TYR A 73 11.83 33.75 7.18
CA TYR A 73 11.25 35.01 6.68
C TYR A 73 9.84 34.86 6.08
N ASP A 74 9.30 33.64 5.99
CA ASP A 74 7.91 33.42 5.60
C ASP A 74 7.00 33.52 6.83
N GLU A 75 6.62 34.76 7.16
CA GLU A 75 5.60 35.04 8.17
C GLU A 75 4.28 34.34 7.78
N LYS A 76 3.94 33.27 8.51
CA LYS A 76 2.59 32.67 8.60
C LYS A 76 1.90 32.32 7.27
N ASN A 77 2.58 31.62 6.37
CA ASN A 77 1.87 30.86 5.33
C ASN A 77 1.90 29.36 5.63
N THR A 78 1.12 28.95 6.65
CA THR A 78 0.64 27.57 6.79
C THR A 78 -0.39 27.21 5.72
N ASN A 79 -0.59 28.06 4.70
CA ASN A 79 -1.48 27.83 3.58
C ASN A 79 -0.90 26.74 2.67
N LEU A 80 -0.96 25.48 3.12
CA LEU A 80 -0.81 24.34 2.24
C LEU A 80 -1.90 24.45 1.17
N GLY A 81 -1.54 24.71 -0.08
CA GLY A 81 -2.45 24.61 -1.23
C GLY A 81 -3.60 25.63 -1.25
N THR A 82 -3.56 26.60 -2.17
CA THR A 82 -4.72 27.46 -2.50
C THR A 82 -5.37 27.03 -3.81
N ASP A 83 -6.56 27.53 -4.15
CA ASP A 83 -7.20 27.22 -5.44
C ASP A 83 -6.32 27.61 -6.65
N GLN A 84 -5.46 28.63 -6.49
CA GLN A 84 -4.54 29.10 -7.53
C GLN A 84 -3.19 28.38 -7.51
N CYS A 85 -2.82 27.79 -6.37
CA CYS A 85 -1.57 27.05 -6.18
C CYS A 85 -1.83 25.84 -5.27
N PRO A 86 -2.50 24.78 -5.77
CA PRO A 86 -2.88 23.63 -4.97
C PRO A 86 -1.68 22.75 -4.65
N LEU A 87 -1.77 21.96 -3.58
CA LEU A 87 -0.80 20.91 -3.30
C LEU A 87 -1.03 19.74 -4.27
N VAL A 88 -0.20 19.63 -5.30
CA VAL A 88 -0.32 18.59 -6.32
C VAL A 88 0.28 17.28 -5.81
N VAL A 89 -0.54 16.23 -5.79
CA VAL A 89 -0.15 14.86 -5.43
C VAL A 89 -0.12 14.02 -6.71
N THR A 90 1.01 13.38 -6.97
CA THR A 90 1.23 12.57 -8.18
C THR A 90 1.38 11.08 -7.86
N GLY A 91 1.01 10.25 -8.84
CA GLY A 91 1.07 8.79 -8.72
C GLY A 91 0.07 8.21 -7.71
N VAL A 92 -1.10 8.84 -7.60
CA VAL A 92 -2.27 8.39 -6.83
C VAL A 92 -3.50 8.74 -7.66
N SER A 93 -4.47 7.83 -7.74
CA SER A 93 -5.74 8.11 -8.42
C SER A 93 -6.65 8.96 -7.53
N SER A 94 -7.52 9.76 -8.14
CA SER A 94 -8.54 10.54 -7.42
C SER A 94 -9.45 9.65 -6.57
N ILE A 95 -9.80 8.45 -7.05
CA ILE A 95 -10.62 7.46 -6.35
C ILE A 95 -9.91 6.92 -5.10
N ASP A 96 -8.62 6.60 -5.19
CA ASP A 96 -7.86 6.10 -4.05
C ASP A 96 -7.71 7.17 -2.97
N PHE A 97 -7.50 8.43 -3.39
CA PHE A 97 -7.50 9.55 -2.47
C PHE A 97 -8.85 9.71 -1.77
N GLU A 98 -9.96 9.65 -2.51
CA GLU A 98 -11.31 9.69 -1.95
C GLU A 98 -11.54 8.58 -0.91
N ARG A 99 -11.09 7.34 -1.20
CA ARG A 99 -11.18 6.21 -0.26
C ARG A 99 -10.45 6.49 1.06
N LEU A 100 -9.29 7.15 1.03
CA LEU A 100 -8.61 7.58 2.26
C LEU A 100 -9.46 8.62 3.02
N LEU A 101 -10.12 9.53 2.30
CA LEU A 101 -10.99 10.54 2.89
C LEU A 101 -12.24 9.94 3.55
N TRP A 102 -12.71 8.76 3.13
CA TRP A 102 -13.78 8.06 3.83
C TRP A 102 -13.43 7.73 5.29
N ILE A 103 -12.14 7.66 5.63
CA ILE A 103 -11.68 7.45 7.00
C ILE A 103 -11.37 8.78 7.70
N LEU A 104 -10.73 9.73 7.02
CA LEU A 104 -10.34 11.03 7.60
C LEU A 104 -11.53 11.97 7.84
N CYS A 105 -12.51 11.93 6.94
CA CYS A 105 -13.72 12.73 6.95
C CYS A 105 -14.90 11.83 6.51
N PRO A 106 -15.37 10.94 7.40
CA PRO A 106 -16.38 9.96 7.04
C PRO A 106 -17.69 10.65 6.67
N PRO A 107 -18.37 10.20 5.60
CA PRO A 107 -19.66 10.78 5.19
C PRO A 107 -20.75 10.51 6.24
N VAL A 108 -20.67 9.37 6.95
CA VAL A 108 -21.55 8.99 8.05
C VAL A 108 -20.71 8.60 9.25
N ILE A 109 -20.92 9.28 10.38
CA ILE A 109 -20.16 9.03 11.60
C ILE A 109 -20.47 7.62 12.13
N GLY A 110 -19.44 6.82 12.33
CA GLY A 110 -19.54 5.48 12.91
C GLY A 110 -19.65 4.35 11.88
N GLU A 111 -19.71 4.66 10.58
CA GLU A 111 -19.79 3.68 9.51
C GLU A 111 -18.57 3.75 8.59
N PHE A 112 -18.10 2.60 8.10
CA PHE A 112 -17.07 2.54 7.07
C PHE A 112 -17.72 2.35 5.70
N LYS A 113 -17.45 3.29 4.80
CA LYS A 113 -17.87 3.18 3.39
C LYS A 113 -17.12 2.06 2.65
N ALA A 114 -15.86 1.80 3.02
CA ALA A 114 -15.06 0.71 2.44
C ALA A 114 -15.54 -0.66 2.91
N GLN A 115 -15.81 -1.56 1.96
CA GLN A 115 -16.34 -2.91 2.21
C GLN A 115 -15.54 -4.00 1.49
N THR A 116 -14.88 -3.66 0.39
CA THR A 116 -14.20 -4.62 -0.48
C THR A 116 -12.72 -4.73 -0.17
N LEU A 117 -12.10 -5.83 -0.63
CA LEU A 117 -10.66 -6.04 -0.52
C LEU A 117 -9.87 -4.90 -1.20
N GLU A 118 -10.28 -4.51 -2.41
CA GLU A 118 -9.62 -3.47 -3.20
C GLU A 118 -9.64 -2.11 -2.49
N GLU A 119 -10.80 -1.72 -1.94
CA GLU A 119 -10.94 -0.45 -1.21
C GLU A 119 -10.04 -0.40 0.03
N TRP A 120 -9.98 -1.49 0.80
CA TRP A 120 -9.12 -1.53 1.98
C TRP A 120 -7.63 -1.61 1.63
N ILE A 121 -7.25 -2.23 0.51
CA ILE A 121 -5.86 -2.20 0.00
C ILE A 121 -5.49 -0.77 -0.41
N SER A 122 -6.37 -0.07 -1.13
CA SER A 122 -6.16 1.33 -1.52
C SER A 122 -5.93 2.25 -0.30
N ILE A 123 -6.77 2.12 0.74
CA ILE A 123 -6.60 2.86 1.99
C ILE A 123 -5.30 2.46 2.70
N LEU A 124 -4.96 1.16 2.73
CA LEU A 124 -3.71 0.67 3.32
C LEU A 124 -2.49 1.26 2.60
N GLU A 125 -2.52 1.33 1.27
CA GLU A 125 -1.43 1.87 0.46
C GLU A 125 -1.15 3.33 0.81
N LEU A 126 -2.18 4.18 0.71
CA LEU A 126 -2.01 5.62 0.94
C LEU A 126 -1.71 5.93 2.42
N SER A 127 -2.35 5.23 3.35
CA SER A 127 -2.06 5.40 4.77
C SER A 127 -0.64 4.97 5.14
N THR A 128 -0.08 3.96 4.46
CA THR A 128 1.33 3.57 4.62
C THR A 128 2.25 4.60 3.98
N ARG A 129 1.99 5.01 2.73
CA ARG A 129 2.80 5.96 1.97
C ARG A 129 2.91 7.32 2.67
N TRP A 130 1.81 7.82 3.22
CA TRP A 130 1.75 9.10 3.93
C TRP A 130 1.78 8.96 5.45
N LYS A 131 2.18 7.80 5.99
CA LYS A 131 2.43 7.60 7.43
C LYS A 131 1.23 7.94 8.33
N PHE A 132 0.00 7.67 7.88
CA PHE A 132 -1.19 7.69 8.72
C PHE A 132 -1.28 6.39 9.53
N ASN A 133 -0.45 6.27 10.57
CA ASN A 133 -0.27 5.01 11.30
C ASN A 133 -1.58 4.41 11.85
N ALA A 134 -2.47 5.25 12.41
CA ALA A 134 -3.75 4.79 12.93
C ALA A 134 -4.69 4.24 11.82
N ILE A 135 -4.69 4.87 10.64
CA ILE A 135 -5.48 4.42 9.49
C ILE A 135 -4.87 3.14 8.89
N ARG A 136 -3.54 3.05 8.86
CA ARG A 136 -2.83 1.83 8.46
C ARG A 136 -3.21 0.65 9.35
N GLU A 137 -3.17 0.82 10.67
CA GLU A 137 -3.56 -0.21 11.64
C GLU A 137 -5.03 -0.60 11.51
N LEU A 138 -5.92 0.37 11.29
CA LEU A 138 -7.33 0.11 10.99
C LEU A 138 -7.47 -0.76 9.73
N SER A 139 -6.80 -0.38 8.64
CA SER A 139 -6.89 -1.09 7.36
C SER A 139 -6.40 -2.54 7.48
N ILE A 140 -5.29 -2.78 8.20
CA ILE A 140 -4.77 -4.13 8.45
C ILE A 140 -5.79 -4.98 9.23
N ARG A 141 -6.47 -4.38 10.22
CA ARG A 141 -7.48 -5.05 11.03
C ARG A 141 -8.73 -5.38 10.21
N GLU A 142 -9.20 -4.48 9.34
CA GLU A 142 -10.35 -4.75 8.48
C GLU A 142 -10.02 -5.79 7.40
N LEU A 143 -8.84 -5.70 6.77
CA LEU A 143 -8.35 -6.73 5.85
C LEU A 143 -8.19 -8.11 6.52
N ALA A 144 -7.92 -8.17 7.82
CA ALA A 144 -7.85 -9.44 8.54
C ALA A 144 -9.19 -10.19 8.58
N LYS A 145 -10.32 -9.47 8.44
CA LYS A 145 -11.68 -10.01 8.46
C LYS A 145 -12.13 -10.52 7.08
N ILE A 146 -11.48 -10.06 6.02
CA ILE A 146 -11.78 -10.44 4.63
C ILE A 146 -11.05 -11.75 4.30
N GLU A 147 -11.72 -12.63 3.55
CA GLU A 147 -11.09 -13.82 2.98
C GLU A 147 -10.20 -13.41 1.80
N ILE A 148 -8.90 -13.69 1.92
CA ILE A 148 -7.87 -13.35 0.94
C ILE A 148 -7.14 -14.64 0.60
N ALA A 149 -6.87 -14.87 -0.69
CA ALA A 149 -6.15 -16.06 -1.12
C ALA A 149 -4.78 -16.15 -0.42
N PRO A 150 -4.30 -17.35 -0.07
CA PRO A 150 -3.10 -17.48 0.75
C PRO A 150 -1.86 -16.81 0.17
N VAL A 151 -1.67 -16.85 -1.15
CA VAL A 151 -0.55 -16.21 -1.84
C VAL A 151 -0.64 -14.69 -1.73
N ASP A 152 -1.78 -14.12 -2.13
CA ASP A 152 -2.03 -12.67 -2.09
C ASP A 152 -1.92 -12.12 -0.66
N LYS A 153 -2.38 -12.88 0.35
CA LYS A 153 -2.26 -12.48 1.75
C LYS A 153 -0.80 -12.44 2.22
N VAL A 154 0.04 -13.35 1.75
CA VAL A 154 1.48 -13.31 2.06
C VAL A 154 2.15 -12.15 1.31
N GLU A 155 1.78 -11.90 0.06
CA GLU A 155 2.29 -10.76 -0.71
C GLU A 155 1.92 -9.43 -0.04
N LEU A 156 0.65 -9.19 0.31
CA LEU A 156 0.22 -7.98 1.02
C LEU A 156 1.00 -7.77 2.31
N MET A 157 1.25 -8.85 3.04
CA MET A 157 2.04 -8.80 4.26
C MET A 157 3.49 -8.36 3.99
N GLN A 158 4.13 -8.90 2.95
CA GLN A 158 5.49 -8.51 2.56
C GLN A 158 5.54 -7.06 2.05
N THR A 159 4.64 -6.69 1.13
CA THR A 159 4.57 -5.38 0.48
C THR A 159 4.36 -4.25 1.48
N TYR A 160 3.49 -4.44 2.47
CA TYR A 160 3.16 -3.39 3.45
C TYR A 160 3.87 -3.56 4.80
N GLY A 161 4.79 -4.52 4.94
CA GLY A 161 5.50 -4.76 6.19
C GLY A 161 4.57 -5.09 7.36
N ILE A 162 3.57 -5.95 7.13
CA ILE A 162 2.65 -6.42 8.17
C ILE A 162 3.31 -7.56 8.94
N SER A 163 2.98 -7.72 10.22
CA SER A 163 3.49 -8.84 11.03
C SER A 163 3.21 -10.19 10.37
N LEU A 164 4.20 -11.09 10.39
CA LEU A 164 4.07 -12.46 9.88
C LEU A 164 2.87 -13.21 10.47
N GLN A 165 2.47 -12.88 11.70
CA GLN A 165 1.31 -13.47 12.36
C GLN A 165 0.00 -13.22 11.62
N TRP A 166 -0.10 -12.10 10.91
CA TRP A 166 -1.30 -11.76 10.13
C TRP A 166 -1.53 -12.74 8.97
N ALA A 167 -0.46 -13.30 8.39
CA ALA A 167 -0.52 -14.30 7.32
C ALA A 167 -0.32 -15.74 7.82
N TYR A 168 -0.34 -15.99 9.13
CA TYR A 168 -0.07 -17.31 9.71
C TYR A 168 -0.91 -18.44 9.10
N ARG A 169 -2.23 -18.23 9.00
CA ARG A 169 -3.14 -19.22 8.39
C ARG A 169 -2.83 -19.46 6.92
N SER A 170 -2.36 -18.45 6.20
CA SER A 170 -1.93 -18.58 4.81
C SER A 170 -0.68 -19.45 4.67
N PHE A 171 0.30 -19.31 5.58
CA PHE A 171 1.46 -20.19 5.58
C PHE A 171 1.07 -21.65 5.83
N ILE A 172 0.17 -21.92 6.78
CA ILE A 172 -0.36 -23.28 6.99
C ILE A 172 -1.02 -23.82 5.72
N ALA A 173 -1.88 -23.01 5.09
CA ALA A 173 -2.56 -23.41 3.86
C ALA A 173 -1.56 -23.73 2.73
N LEU A 174 -0.58 -22.87 2.48
CA LEU A 174 0.45 -23.06 1.45
C LEU A 174 1.36 -24.27 1.73
N CYS A 175 1.71 -24.50 2.99
CA CYS A 175 2.54 -25.63 3.39
C CYS A 175 1.77 -26.96 3.40
N SER A 176 0.44 -26.94 3.45
CA SER A 176 -0.39 -28.14 3.63
C SER A 176 -1.23 -28.51 2.41
N ARG A 177 -1.40 -27.60 1.44
CA ARG A 177 -2.19 -27.86 0.23
C ARG A 177 -1.58 -28.95 -0.65
N ALA A 178 -2.41 -29.65 -1.42
CA ALA A 178 -1.98 -30.76 -2.26
C ALA A 178 -0.99 -30.34 -3.37
N HIS A 179 -1.28 -29.23 -4.07
CA HIS A 179 -0.46 -28.76 -5.18
C HIS A 179 0.74 -27.93 -4.71
N ALA A 180 1.89 -28.13 -5.37
CA ALA A 180 3.09 -27.32 -5.14
C ALA A 180 2.87 -25.86 -5.55
N LEU A 181 3.80 -24.97 -5.19
CA LEU A 181 3.82 -23.61 -5.74
C LEU A 181 4.16 -23.70 -7.24
N ASP A 182 3.43 -22.94 -8.05
CA ASP A 182 3.81 -22.73 -9.44
C ASP A 182 4.81 -21.57 -9.59
N VAL A 183 5.23 -21.33 -10.83
CA VAL A 183 6.21 -20.28 -11.14
C VAL A 183 5.66 -18.87 -10.92
N ILE A 184 4.36 -18.66 -11.11
CA ILE A 184 3.69 -17.37 -10.93
C ILE A 184 3.64 -17.04 -9.43
N GLU A 185 3.16 -17.98 -8.63
CA GLU A 185 3.11 -17.85 -7.17
C GLU A 185 4.53 -17.71 -6.59
N GLY A 186 5.49 -18.50 -7.08
CA GLY A 186 6.88 -18.41 -6.64
C GLY A 186 7.52 -17.05 -6.94
N ARG A 187 7.15 -16.43 -8.06
CA ARG A 187 7.58 -15.06 -8.40
C ARG A 187 6.94 -14.03 -7.48
N GLN A 188 5.64 -14.15 -7.20
CA GLN A 188 4.87 -13.24 -6.35
C GLN A 188 5.40 -13.25 -4.90
N LEU A 189 5.68 -14.43 -4.35
CA LEU A 189 6.17 -14.59 -2.97
C LEU A 189 7.66 -14.26 -2.81
N GLY A 190 8.41 -14.31 -3.91
CA GLY A 190 9.87 -14.19 -3.93
C GLY A 190 10.59 -15.46 -3.45
N ILE A 191 11.91 -15.48 -3.71
CA ILE A 191 12.74 -16.68 -3.53
C ILE A 191 12.80 -17.15 -2.06
N GLY A 192 12.94 -16.23 -1.11
CA GLY A 192 13.10 -16.57 0.30
C GLY A 192 11.86 -17.25 0.89
N THR A 193 10.68 -16.70 0.62
CA THR A 193 9.40 -17.28 1.07
C THR A 193 9.11 -18.59 0.36
N THR A 194 9.38 -18.68 -0.94
CA THR A 194 9.22 -19.92 -1.72
C THR A 194 10.06 -21.07 -1.16
N ILE A 195 11.34 -20.82 -0.86
CA ILE A 195 12.24 -21.82 -0.25
C ILE A 195 11.71 -22.26 1.12
N LYS A 196 11.27 -21.32 1.97
CA LYS A 196 10.70 -21.65 3.29
C LYS A 196 9.45 -22.52 3.15
N ILE A 197 8.55 -22.20 2.21
CA ILE A 197 7.36 -23.02 1.95
C ILE A 197 7.76 -24.42 1.48
N ALA A 198 8.68 -24.54 0.51
CA ALA A 198 9.15 -25.83 0.03
C ALA A 198 9.75 -26.69 1.16
N PHE A 199 10.65 -26.09 1.97
CA PHE A 199 11.25 -26.75 3.12
C PHE A 199 10.22 -27.21 4.16
N ALA A 200 9.22 -26.37 4.47
CA ALA A 200 8.13 -26.74 5.37
C ALA A 200 7.30 -27.91 4.82
N ARG A 201 7.03 -27.94 3.51
CA ARG A 201 6.30 -29.02 2.84
C ARG A 201 7.04 -30.35 2.93
N GLU A 202 8.34 -30.37 2.63
CA GLU A 202 9.19 -31.57 2.76
C GLU A 202 9.22 -32.11 4.20
N ARG A 203 9.38 -31.21 5.18
CA ARG A 203 9.36 -31.55 6.61
C ARG A 203 7.99 -32.06 7.07
N LEU A 204 6.91 -31.66 6.41
CA LEU A 204 5.57 -32.19 6.67
C LEU A 204 5.39 -33.57 6.02
N GLU A 205 5.90 -33.78 4.81
CA GLU A 205 5.80 -35.06 4.10
C GLU A 205 6.54 -36.20 4.81
N SER A 206 7.69 -35.92 5.42
CA SER A 206 8.43 -36.91 6.23
C SER A 206 7.66 -37.43 7.45
N LYS A 207 6.57 -36.76 7.84
CA LYS A 207 5.69 -37.15 8.96
C LYS A 207 4.45 -37.96 8.54
N GLY A 208 4.32 -38.33 7.26
CA GLY A 208 3.24 -39.19 6.74
C GLY A 208 2.02 -38.45 6.18
N ARG A 209 1.05 -39.19 5.60
CA ARG A 209 -0.09 -38.64 4.83
C ARG A 209 -1.17 -37.95 5.68
N LYS A 210 -1.42 -38.39 6.91
CA LYS A 210 -2.42 -37.78 7.82
C LYS A 210 -1.70 -37.04 8.94
N LYS A 211 -1.68 -35.71 8.85
CA LYS A 211 -0.95 -34.83 9.76
C LYS A 211 -1.96 -34.14 10.66
N ALA A 212 -1.83 -34.35 11.97
CA ALA A 212 -2.60 -33.59 12.96
C ALA A 212 -2.33 -32.09 12.78
N GLU A 213 -3.32 -31.26 13.07
CA GLU A 213 -3.24 -29.82 12.84
C GLU A 213 -2.10 -29.18 13.65
N GLU A 214 -1.85 -29.71 14.85
CA GLU A 214 -0.77 -29.33 15.76
C GLU A 214 0.60 -29.53 15.13
N VAL A 215 0.77 -30.58 14.31
CA VAL A 215 2.02 -30.86 13.61
C VAL A 215 2.28 -29.83 12.51
N LYS A 216 1.23 -29.43 11.78
CA LYS A 216 1.34 -28.40 10.73
C LYS A 216 1.72 -27.06 11.34
N LYS A 217 0.98 -26.65 12.38
CA LYS A 217 1.23 -25.43 13.15
C LYS A 217 2.68 -25.37 13.64
N LYS A 218 3.15 -26.45 14.29
CA LYS A 218 4.52 -26.53 14.79
C LYS A 218 5.57 -26.36 13.69
N VAL A 219 5.44 -27.06 12.56
CA VAL A 219 6.40 -26.94 11.46
C VAL A 219 6.40 -25.52 10.88
N VAL A 220 5.23 -24.92 10.69
CA VAL A 220 5.12 -23.55 10.19
C VAL A 220 5.74 -22.55 11.18
N CYS A 221 5.46 -22.67 12.47
CA CYS A 221 6.07 -21.80 13.46
C CYS A 221 7.59 -21.93 13.51
N ASP A 222 8.12 -23.16 13.43
CA ASP A 222 9.55 -23.41 13.40
C ASP A 222 10.22 -22.76 12.16
N VAL A 223 9.62 -22.90 10.97
CA VAL A 223 10.22 -22.46 9.70
C VAL A 223 10.11 -20.96 9.47
N PHE A 224 9.01 -20.36 9.91
CA PHE A 224 8.73 -18.94 9.73
C PHE A 224 9.06 -18.10 10.97
N GLU A 225 9.65 -18.72 12.01
CA GLU A 225 10.02 -18.06 13.28
C GLU A 225 8.83 -17.34 13.94
N LEU A 226 7.64 -17.93 13.82
CA LEU A 226 6.42 -17.38 14.40
C LEU A 226 6.32 -17.77 15.88
N GLN A 227 5.87 -16.82 16.70
CA GLN A 227 5.47 -17.11 18.08
C GLN A 227 4.25 -18.05 18.04
N ALA A 228 4.30 -19.17 18.76
CA ALA A 228 3.13 -20.03 18.93
C ALA A 228 2.08 -19.29 19.77
N SER A 229 0.92 -19.02 19.19
CA SER A 229 -0.28 -18.55 19.90
C SER A 229 -1.07 -19.72 20.47
#